data_AF-A0A7X9W511-F1
#
_entry.id   AF-A0A7X9W511-F1
#
_cell.length_a   1.000
_cell.length_b   1.000
_cell.length_c   1.000
_cell.angle_alpha   90.00
_cell.angle_beta   90.00
_cell.angle_gamma   90.00
#
_symmetry.space_group_name_H-M   'P 1'
#
loop_
_entity.id
_entity.type
_entity.pdbx_description
1 polymer ?
#
loop_
_entity_poly.entity_id
_entity_poly.type
_entity_poly.pdbx_seq_one_letter_code
_entity_poly.pdbx_strand_id
1 'polypeptide(L)'
;MKTVPIETLGQISAAQETALLDNLDAALSSDAGTAAHRHLAEGRPVYFRDALTPPGHVIRKHPDGSCQLVRFTADGSELPVSEPAAA
;
A
#
# COMPACT_ATOMS: atom_id res chain seq x y z
N MET A 1 -18.86 -6.83 -2.88
CA MET A 1 -17.80 -7.86 -2.91
C MET A 1 -18.26 -9.04 -2.08
N LYS A 2 -18.12 -10.29 -2.56
CA LYS A 2 -18.38 -11.46 -1.70
C LYS A 2 -17.27 -11.53 -0.65
N THR A 3 -17.64 -11.73 0.61
CA THR A 3 -16.68 -11.89 1.71
C THR A 3 -16.04 -13.28 1.62
N VAL A 4 -14.72 -13.32 1.50
CA VAL A 4 -13.93 -14.56 1.56
C VAL A 4 -13.15 -14.55 2.88
N PRO A 5 -13.36 -15.54 3.79
CA PRO A 5 -12.60 -15.63 5.02
C PRO A 5 -11.11 -15.87 4.73
N ILE A 6 -10.22 -15.18 5.47
CA ILE A 6 -8.78 -15.23 5.20
C ILE A 6 -8.21 -16.64 5.34
N GLU A 7 -8.76 -17.42 6.26
CA GLU A 7 -8.42 -18.82 6.53
C GLU A 7 -8.74 -19.76 5.36
N THR A 8 -9.60 -19.35 4.43
CA THR A 8 -9.99 -20.17 3.27
C THR A 8 -9.17 -19.89 2.02
N LEU A 9 -8.35 -18.82 2.00
CA LEU A 9 -7.60 -18.39 0.81
C LEU A 9 -6.64 -19.47 0.28
N GLY A 10 -6.06 -20.30 1.15
CA GLY A 10 -5.19 -21.41 0.74
C GLY A 10 -5.92 -22.67 0.26
N GLN A 11 -7.26 -22.67 0.26
CA GLN A 11 -8.11 -23.82 -0.04
C GLN A 11 -9.02 -23.59 -1.25
N ILE A 12 -9.02 -22.39 -1.82
CA ILE A 12 -9.84 -22.08 -2.99
C ILE A 12 -9.24 -22.71 -4.25
N SER A 13 -10.10 -23.12 -5.18
CA SER A 13 -9.69 -23.57 -6.50
C SER A 13 -9.15 -22.41 -7.36
N ALA A 14 -8.36 -22.72 -8.38
CA ALA A 14 -7.84 -21.71 -9.32
C ALA A 14 -8.94 -20.83 -9.94
N ALA A 15 -10.11 -21.40 -10.27
CA ALA A 15 -11.23 -20.64 -10.81
C ALA A 15 -11.83 -19.65 -9.78
N GLN A 16 -11.86 -20.03 -8.51
CA GLN A 16 -12.30 -19.14 -7.42
C GLN A 16 -11.26 -18.07 -7.13
N GLU A 17 -9.97 -18.38 -7.25
CA GLU A 17 -8.89 -17.41 -7.14
C GLU A 17 -8.96 -16.36 -8.24
N THR A 18 -9.10 -16.75 -9.51
CA THR A 18 -9.29 -15.79 -10.62
C THR A 18 -10.48 -14.88 -10.36
N ALA A 19 -11.64 -15.46 -10.00
CA ALA A 19 -12.83 -14.67 -9.71
C ALA A 19 -12.66 -13.74 -8.49
N LEU A 20 -11.89 -14.14 -7.48
CA LEU A 20 -11.57 -13.31 -6.34
C LEU A 20 -10.70 -12.12 -6.77
N LEU A 21 -9.65 -12.36 -7.55
CA LEU A 21 -8.73 -11.32 -8.02
C LEU A 21 -9.43 -10.32 -8.93
N ASP A 22 -10.28 -10.77 -9.86
CA ASP A 22 -11.07 -9.88 -10.73
C ASP A 22 -12.00 -8.97 -9.91
N ASN A 23 -12.66 -9.53 -8.89
CA ASN A 23 -13.53 -8.76 -8.01
C ASN A 23 -12.74 -7.78 -7.12
N LEU A 24 -11.55 -8.17 -6.69
CA LEU A 24 -10.67 -7.33 -5.90
C LEU A 24 -10.17 -6.15 -6.73
N ASP A 25 -9.70 -6.39 -7.97
CA ASP A 25 -9.26 -5.34 -8.89
C ASP A 25 -10.39 -4.35 -9.20
N ALA A 26 -11.60 -4.83 -9.44
CA ALA A 26 -12.76 -3.97 -9.65
C ALA A 26 -13.09 -3.12 -8.40
N ALA A 27 -12.98 -3.70 -7.20
CA ALA A 27 -13.21 -2.99 -5.95
C ALA A 27 -12.13 -1.94 -5.67
N LEU A 28 -10.84 -2.27 -5.90
CA LEU A 28 -9.72 -1.34 -5.75
C LEU A 28 -9.79 -0.19 -6.76
N SER A 29 -10.20 -0.48 -8.00
CA SER A 29 -10.40 0.55 -9.03
C SER A 29 -11.48 1.57 -8.67
N SER A 30 -12.42 1.19 -7.81
CA SER A 30 -13.50 2.05 -7.32
C SER A 30 -13.24 2.57 -5.90
N ASP A 31 -12.10 2.25 -5.29
CA ASP A 31 -11.80 2.67 -3.93
C ASP A 31 -11.53 4.17 -3.87
N ALA A 32 -12.29 4.86 -3.01
CA ALA A 32 -12.14 6.30 -2.78
C ALA A 32 -11.02 6.62 -1.77
N GLY A 33 -10.28 5.62 -1.28
CA GLY A 33 -9.18 5.81 -0.33
C GLY A 33 -9.62 6.28 1.05
N THR A 34 -10.89 6.07 1.43
CA THR A 34 -11.49 6.63 2.66
C THR A 34 -10.68 6.26 3.92
N ALA A 35 -10.17 5.03 4.00
CA ALA A 35 -9.34 4.59 5.12
C ALA A 35 -8.01 5.35 5.20
N ALA A 36 -7.33 5.55 4.06
CA ALA A 36 -6.10 6.33 4.00
C ALA A 36 -6.35 7.80 4.39
N HIS A 37 -7.43 8.40 3.88
CA HIS A 37 -7.83 9.75 4.26
C HIS A 37 -8.11 9.90 5.75
N ARG A 38 -8.80 8.92 6.36
CA ARG A 38 -9.05 8.91 7.81
C ARG A 38 -7.75 8.85 8.61
N HIS A 39 -6.81 7.99 8.23
CA HIS A 39 -5.51 7.91 8.92
C HIS A 39 -4.73 9.23 8.85
N LEU A 40 -4.70 9.87 7.67
CA LEU A 40 -4.06 11.17 7.50
C LEU A 40 -4.74 12.24 8.38
N ALA A 41 -6.08 12.25 8.43
CA ALA A 41 -6.84 13.15 9.29
C ALA A 41 -6.59 12.91 10.79
N GLU A 42 -6.27 11.69 11.19
CA GLU A 42 -5.86 11.32 12.55
C GLU A 42 -4.39 11.64 12.86
N GLY A 43 -3.66 12.27 11.94
CA GLY A 43 -2.24 12.59 12.11
C GLY A 43 -1.29 11.40 11.91
N ARG A 44 -1.77 10.32 11.30
CA ARG A 44 -0.98 9.11 11.04
C ARG A 44 -0.48 9.09 9.59
N PRO A 45 0.81 8.82 9.34
CA PRO A 45 1.31 8.68 7.98
C PRO A 45 0.73 7.43 7.31
N VAL A 46 0.63 7.47 5.99
CA VAL A 46 0.22 6.33 5.15
C VAL A 46 1.37 5.97 4.23
N TYR A 47 1.59 4.66 4.03
CA TYR A 47 2.69 4.13 3.23
C TYR A 47 2.12 3.40 2.02
N PHE A 48 2.64 3.69 0.83
CA PHE A 48 2.19 3.05 -0.42
C PHE A 48 3.31 3.00 -1.46
N ARG A 49 3.05 2.29 -2.56
CA ARG A 49 3.89 2.27 -3.76
C ARG A 49 3.00 2.57 -4.96
N ASP A 50 3.54 3.27 -5.94
CA ASP A 50 2.96 3.45 -7.26
C ASP A 50 3.84 2.79 -8.33
N ALA A 51 3.43 2.91 -9.60
CA ALA A 51 4.16 2.35 -10.74
C ALA A 51 5.58 2.92 -10.91
N LEU A 52 5.86 4.11 -10.35
CA LEU A 52 7.15 4.78 -10.43
C LEU A 52 8.04 4.52 -9.21
N THR A 53 7.49 3.90 -8.16
CA THR A 53 8.21 3.66 -6.91
C THR A 53 9.26 2.56 -7.09
N PRO A 54 10.56 2.87 -6.92
CA PRO A 54 11.64 1.91 -7.16
C PRO A 54 11.50 0.64 -6.31
N PRO A 55 12.04 -0.50 -6.77
CA PRO A 55 12.10 -1.72 -5.96
C PRO A 55 12.78 -1.48 -4.60
N GLY A 56 12.25 -2.08 -3.55
CA GLY A 56 12.76 -1.92 -2.17
C GLY A 56 12.45 -0.57 -1.52
N HIS A 57 11.71 0.31 -2.20
CA HIS A 57 11.32 1.62 -1.68
C HIS A 57 9.80 1.72 -1.51
N VAL A 58 9.41 2.63 -0.61
CA VAL A 58 8.01 2.92 -0.26
C VAL A 58 7.86 4.43 -0.14
N ILE A 59 6.72 4.97 -0.54
CA ILE A 59 6.37 6.37 -0.32
C ILE A 59 5.67 6.48 1.03
N ARG A 60 6.21 7.31 1.93
CA ARG A 60 5.55 7.77 3.15
C ARG A 60 4.84 9.08 2.86
N LYS A 61 3.51 9.11 2.95
CA LYS A 61 2.71 10.34 2.90
C LYS A 61 2.35 10.79 4.29
N HIS A 62 2.75 12.02 4.59
CA HIS A 62 2.47 12.69 5.85
C HIS A 62 1.06 13.28 5.89
N PRO A 63 0.51 13.52 7.10
CA PRO A 63 -0.76 14.21 7.29
C PRO A 63 -0.85 15.59 6.61
N ASP A 64 0.27 16.29 6.49
CA ASP A 64 0.37 17.59 5.80
C ASP A 64 0.36 17.47 4.27
N GLY A 65 0.32 16.25 3.74
CA GLY A 65 0.33 15.94 2.31
C GLY A 65 1.72 15.79 1.70
N SER A 66 2.80 16.07 2.44
CA SER A 66 4.17 15.84 1.95
C SER A 66 4.44 14.35 1.78
N CYS A 67 5.22 14.02 0.75
CA CYS A 67 5.62 12.65 0.44
C CYS A 67 7.14 12.52 0.56
N GLN A 68 7.59 11.43 1.15
CA GLN A 68 9.00 11.09 1.26
C GLN A 68 9.23 9.65 0.83
N LEU A 69 10.28 9.42 0.03
CA LEU A 69 10.70 8.07 -0.30
C LEU A 69 11.49 7.48 0.89
N VAL A 70 11.12 6.29 1.32
CA VAL A 70 11.74 5.58 2.44
C VAL A 70 12.06 4.14 2.04
N ARG A 71 12.98 3.52 2.77
CA ARG A 71 13.27 2.08 2.69
C ARG A 71 13.17 1.48 4.08
N PHE A 72 12.75 0.22 4.15
CA PHE A 72 12.78 -0.55 5.38
C PHE A 72 13.99 -1.49 5.38
N THR A 73 14.67 -1.56 6.52
CA THR A 73 15.74 -2.53 6.75
C THR A 73 15.16 -3.89 7.15
N ALA A 74 16.00 -4.93 7.16
CA ALA A 74 15.57 -6.27 7.52
C ALA A 74 15.07 -6.38 8.98
N ASP A 75 15.55 -5.52 9.87
CA ASP A 75 15.10 -5.36 11.26
C ASP A 75 13.83 -4.50 11.39
N GLY A 76 13.29 -3.99 10.28
CA GLY A 76 12.05 -3.18 10.26
C GLY A 76 12.26 -1.69 10.54
N SER A 77 13.50 -1.22 10.62
CA SER A 77 13.81 0.20 10.78
C SER A 77 13.53 0.97 9.49
N GLU A 78 12.91 2.14 9.62
CA GLU A 78 12.65 3.05 8.50
C GLU A 78 13.85 3.97 8.26
N LEU A 79 14.35 4.01 7.03
CA LEU A 79 15.40 4.93 6.62
C LEU A 79 14.86 5.86 5.51
N PRO A 80 14.85 7.19 5.72
CA PRO A 80 14.51 8.12 4.67
C PRO A 80 15.58 8.06 3.57
N VAL A 81 15.15 8.04 2.31
CA VAL A 81 16.04 8.20 1.18
C VAL A 81 16.23 9.69 0.97
N SER A 82 17.26 10.25 1.58
CA SER A 82 17.73 11.58 1.25
C SER A 82 18.22 11.56 -0.20
N GLU A 83 17.76 12.50 -1.02
CA GLU A 83 18.41 12.82 -2.30
C GLU A 83 19.90 13.06 -2.02
N PRO A 84 20.86 12.56 -2.83
CA PRO A 84 22.23 12.99 -2.68
C PRO A 84 22.24 14.51 -2.88
N ALA A 85 22.75 15.24 -1.89
CA ALA A 85 22.97 16.68 -2.02
C ALA A 85 23.71 16.92 -3.33
N ALA A 86 23.05 17.62 -4.27
CA ALA A 86 23.71 18.11 -5.47
C ALA A 86 24.90 18.95 -5.01
N ALA A 87 26.10 18.43 -5.24
CA ALA A 87 27.37 19.13 -5.07
C ALA A 87 27.83 19.67 -6.43
#